data_AF-A0AAV4LBK7-F1
#
_entry.id   AF-A0AAV4LBK7-F1
#
_cell.length_a   1.000
_cell.length_b   1.000
_cell.length_c   1.000
_cell.angle_alpha   90.00
_cell.angle_beta   90.00
_cell.angle_gamma   90.00
#
_symmetry.space_group_name_H-M   'P 1'
#
loop_
_entity.id
_entity.type
_entity.pdbx_description
1 polymer ?
#
loop_
_entity_poly.entity_id
_entity_poly.type
_entity_poly.pdbx_seq_one_letter_code
_entity_poly.pdbx_strand_id
1 'polypeptide(L)'
;MYIDGIERKGVGQVDRVEKGLREIAEDLWKRGDGTYTVDDYYEMVRATYESMRRHHGEAFAQFSNETILAVIRKQMNELSRFRNVEKLMKKRHHI
;
A
#
# COMPACT_ATOMS: atom_id res chain seq x y z
N MET A 1 2.56 29.89 24.76
CA MET A 1 3.31 28.64 25.03
C MET A 1 2.29 27.52 25.12
N TYR A 2 2.62 26.30 24.71
CA TYR A 2 1.76 25.09 24.56
C TYR A 2 1.06 24.88 23.21
N ILE A 3 1.83 24.56 22.16
CA ILE A 3 1.40 23.60 21.12
C ILE A 3 2.67 22.90 20.58
N ASP A 4 3.23 21.92 21.29
CA ASP A 4 4.41 21.15 20.79
C ASP A 4 4.24 19.62 21.02
N GLY A 5 3.10 19.20 21.57
CA GLY A 5 2.85 17.79 21.93
C GLY A 5 2.02 16.99 20.91
N ILE A 6 1.24 17.67 20.05
CA ILE A 6 0.33 17.02 19.10
C ILE A 6 1.03 16.80 17.75
N GLU A 7 1.84 17.75 17.28
CA GLU A 7 2.55 17.63 16.01
C GLU A 7 3.57 16.49 16.00
N ARG A 8 4.32 16.28 17.10
CA ARG A 8 5.34 15.21 17.16
C ARG A 8 4.77 13.79 17.13
N LYS A 9 3.54 13.57 17.63
CA LYS A 9 2.88 12.26 17.54
C LYS A 9 2.38 11.97 16.12
N GLY A 10 1.90 13.00 15.42
CA GLY A 10 1.45 12.88 14.02
C GLY A 10 2.62 12.59 13.06
N VAL A 11 3.74 13.31 13.19
CA VAL A 11 4.90 13.14 12.30
C VAL A 11 5.50 11.74 12.42
N GLY A 12 5.72 11.24 13.64
CA GLY A 12 6.27 9.88 13.85
C GLY A 12 5.33 8.75 13.41
N GLN A 13 4.02 8.98 13.35
CA GLN A 13 3.06 8.01 12.80
C GLN A 13 3.05 8.04 11.27
N VAL A 14 3.09 9.23 10.66
CA VAL A 14 3.18 9.40 9.20
C VAL A 14 4.47 8.77 8.67
N ASP A 15 5.61 9.01 9.33
CA ASP A 15 6.90 8.43 8.93
C ASP A 15 6.92 6.90 8.97
N ARG A 16 6.24 6.30 9.96
CA ARG A 16 6.14 4.83 10.09
C ARG A 16 5.25 4.21 9.02
N VAL A 17 4.11 4.84 8.72
CA VAL A 17 3.24 4.37 7.65
C VAL A 17 3.96 4.49 6.31
N GLU A 18 4.57 5.64 6.03
CA GLU A 18 5.27 5.85 4.76
C GLU A 18 6.41 4.86 4.53
N LYS A 19 7.21 4.60 5.56
CA LYS A 19 8.22 3.55 5.51
C LYS A 19 7.60 2.19 5.17
N GLY A 20 6.49 1.84 5.81
CA GLY A 20 5.77 0.59 5.56
C GLY A 20 5.19 0.49 4.15
N LEU A 21 4.68 1.58 3.59
CA LEU A 21 4.20 1.62 2.20
C LEU A 21 5.36 1.39 1.22
N ARG A 22 6.52 2.01 1.47
CA ARG A 22 7.75 1.77 0.69
C ARG A 22 8.21 0.31 0.76
N GLU A 23 8.22 -0.28 1.96
CA GLU A 23 8.57 -1.69 2.13
C GLU A 23 7.64 -2.62 1.35
N ILE A 24 6.33 -2.34 1.34
CA ILE A 24 5.37 -3.10 0.53
C ILE A 24 5.67 -2.94 -0.98
N ALA A 25 5.97 -1.73 -1.43
CA ALA A 25 6.29 -1.46 -2.82
C ALA A 25 7.56 -2.18 -3.29
N GLU A 26 8.62 -2.16 -2.48
CA GLU A 26 9.85 -2.89 -2.74
C GLU A 26 9.61 -4.41 -2.82
N ASP A 27 8.78 -4.95 -1.92
CA ASP A 27 8.41 -6.37 -1.93
C ASP A 27 7.64 -6.76 -3.20
N LEU A 28 6.72 -5.91 -3.67
CA LEU A 28 5.99 -6.12 -4.92
C LEU A 28 6.93 -6.05 -6.13
N TRP A 29 7.84 -5.08 -6.14
CA TRP A 29 8.84 -4.92 -7.19
C TRP A 29 9.77 -6.13 -7.28
N LYS A 30 10.32 -6.61 -6.16
CA LYS A 30 11.19 -7.80 -6.09
C LYS A 30 10.51 -9.06 -6.63
N ARG A 31 9.19 -9.15 -6.52
CA ARG A 31 8.38 -10.29 -7.01
C ARG A 31 7.79 -10.03 -8.39
N GLY A 32 7.91 -8.81 -8.89
CA GLY A 32 7.42 -8.39 -10.19
C GLY A 32 8.23 -9.00 -11.33
N ASP A 33 7.75 -8.79 -12.55
CA ASP A 33 8.40 -9.21 -13.79
C ASP A 33 9.34 -8.13 -14.38
N GLY A 34 9.63 -7.09 -13.60
CA GLY A 34 10.44 -5.95 -14.03
C GLY A 34 9.71 -4.94 -14.92
N THR A 35 8.40 -5.08 -15.17
CA THR A 35 7.64 -4.13 -16.01
C THR A 35 7.50 -2.74 -15.36
N TYR A 36 7.44 -2.71 -14.02
CA TYR A 36 7.20 -1.51 -13.24
C TYR A 36 8.36 -1.28 -12.27
N THR A 37 8.63 -0.02 -11.97
CA THR A 37 9.65 0.40 -11.00
C THR A 37 9.12 0.31 -9.57
N VAL A 38 10.01 0.37 -8.57
CA VAL A 38 9.61 0.49 -7.15
C VAL A 38 8.70 1.71 -6.94
N ASP A 39 8.99 2.83 -7.61
CA ASP A 39 8.22 4.05 -7.44
C ASP A 39 6.80 3.91 -8.03
N ASP A 40 6.63 3.21 -9.16
CA ASP A 40 5.30 2.88 -9.71
C ASP A 40 4.48 2.03 -8.72
N TYR A 41 5.12 1.03 -8.11
CA TYR A 41 4.48 0.21 -7.08
C TYR A 41 4.14 1.04 -5.83
N TYR A 42 5.01 1.98 -5.45
CA TYR A 42 4.79 2.86 -4.32
C TYR A 42 3.59 3.78 -4.54
N GLU A 43 3.45 4.39 -5.71
CA GLU A 43 2.29 5.22 -6.05
C GLU A 43 0.98 4.42 -5.98
N MET A 44 0.98 3.17 -6.44
CA MET A 44 -0.19 2.28 -6.33
C MET A 44 -0.55 1.94 -4.87
N VAL A 45 0.46 1.61 -4.06
CA VAL A 45 0.30 1.32 -2.64
C VAL A 45 -0.20 2.56 -1.88
N ARG A 46 0.36 3.72 -2.17
CA ARG A 46 -0.02 5.02 -1.60
C ARG A 46 -1.43 5.44 -1.98
N ALA A 47 -1.83 5.26 -3.24
CA ALA A 47 -3.19 5.53 -3.69
C ALA A 47 -4.21 4.65 -2.95
N THR A 48 -3.84 3.40 -2.63
CA THR A 48 -4.69 2.49 -1.85
C THR A 48 -4.84 2.98 -0.41
N TYR A 49 -3.73 3.39 0.22
CA TYR A 49 -3.76 4.03 1.55
C TYR A 49 -4.67 5.26 1.59
N GLU A 50 -4.52 6.19 0.64
CA GLU A 50 -5.35 7.41 0.57
C GLU A 50 -6.82 7.09 0.28
N SER A 51 -7.10 6.06 -0.51
CA SER A 51 -8.45 5.57 -0.74
C SER A 51 -9.09 5.05 0.55
N MET A 52 -8.37 4.22 1.31
CA MET A 52 -8.84 3.73 2.62
C MET A 52 -9.07 4.87 3.60
N ARG A 53 -8.15 5.85 3.66
CA ARG A 53 -8.28 7.03 4.52
C ARG A 53 -9.53 7.83 4.21
N ARG A 54 -9.82 8.06 2.92
CA ARG A 54 -11.03 8.77 2.48
C ARG A 54 -12.31 7.97 2.74
N HIS A 55 -12.27 6.66 2.51
CA HIS A 55 -13.45 5.81 2.65
C HIS A 55 -13.87 5.59 4.11
N HIS A 56 -12.89 5.41 5.01
CA HIS A 56 -13.16 5.18 6.43
C HIS A 56 -13.21 6.48 7.25
N GLY A 57 -12.85 7.63 6.67
CA GLY A 57 -13.00 8.94 7.29
C GLY A 57 -12.36 9.00 8.69
N GLU A 58 -13.12 9.48 9.68
CA GLU A 58 -12.64 9.61 11.06
C GLU A 58 -12.31 8.27 11.72
N ALA A 59 -12.97 7.18 11.32
CA ALA A 59 -12.68 5.85 11.85
C ALA A 59 -11.28 5.36 11.46
N PHE A 60 -10.70 5.91 10.37
CA PHE A 60 -9.35 5.57 9.94
C PHE A 60 -8.29 5.93 10.99
N ALA A 61 -8.49 7.03 11.72
CA ALA A 61 -7.58 7.46 12.79
C ALA A 61 -7.57 6.51 14.01
N GLN A 62 -8.56 5.61 14.11
CA GLN A 62 -8.64 4.61 15.17
C GLN A 62 -7.87 3.32 14.82
N PHE A 63 -7.48 3.13 13.56
CA PHE A 63 -6.71 1.96 13.16
C PHE A 63 -5.24 2.10 13.52
N SER A 64 -4.62 1.00 13.98
CA SER A 64 -3.18 0.97 14.17
C SER A 64 -2.46 0.99 12.82
N ASN A 65 -1.25 1.55 12.80
CA ASN A 65 -0.40 1.52 11.60
C ASN A 65 -0.17 0.08 11.11
N GLU A 66 0.03 -0.90 12.01
CA GLU A 66 0.18 -2.30 11.58
C GLU A 66 -1.08 -2.84 10.90
N THR A 67 -2.26 -2.47 11.41
CA THR A 67 -3.54 -2.88 10.83
C THR A 67 -3.71 -2.33 9.42
N ILE A 68 -3.45 -1.04 9.24
CA ILE A 68 -3.52 -0.38 7.93
C ILE A 68 -2.57 -1.06 6.94
N LEU A 69 -1.31 -1.24 7.32
CA LEU A 69 -0.30 -1.86 6.47
C LEU A 69 -0.62 -3.32 6.14
N ALA A 70 -1.18 -4.09 7.08
CA ALA A 70 -1.59 -5.47 6.85
C ALA A 70 -2.73 -5.57 5.84
N VAL A 71 -3.73 -4.67 5.91
CA VAL A 71 -4.84 -4.63 4.96
C VAL A 71 -4.34 -4.26 3.57
N ILE A 72 -3.52 -3.22 3.45
CA ILE A 72 -2.94 -2.80 2.16
C ILE A 72 -2.12 -3.94 1.56
N ARG A 73 -1.25 -4.59 2.35
CA ARG A 73 -0.46 -5.74 1.89
C ARG A 73 -1.33 -6.88 1.40
N LYS A 74 -2.45 -7.18 2.07
CA LYS A 74 -3.41 -8.19 1.62
C LYS A 74 -4.03 -7.81 0.27
N GLN A 75 -4.53 -6.59 0.13
CA GLN A 75 -5.13 -6.09 -1.11
C GLN A 75 -4.14 -6.14 -2.29
N MET A 76 -2.88 -5.72 -2.08
CA MET A 76 -1.85 -5.75 -3.12
C MET A 76 -1.50 -7.19 -3.55
N ASN A 77 -1.47 -8.13 -2.61
CA ASN A 77 -1.25 -9.54 -2.91
C ASN A 77 -2.40 -10.15 -3.72
N GLU A 78 -3.64 -9.78 -3.41
CA GLU A 78 -4.82 -10.21 -4.17
C GLU A 78 -4.78 -9.66 -5.61
N LEU A 79 -4.51 -8.37 -5.79
CA LEU A 79 -4.35 -7.75 -7.11
C LEU A 79 -3.23 -8.41 -7.93
N SER A 80 -2.10 -8.71 -7.30
CA SER A 80 -0.98 -9.41 -7.96
C SER A 80 -1.37 -10.81 -8.43
N ARG A 81 -2.20 -11.52 -7.65
CA ARG A 81 -2.73 -12.83 -8.05
C ARG A 81 -3.69 -12.71 -9.24
N PHE A 82 -4.60 -11.74 -9.24
CA PHE A 82 -5.50 -11.50 -10.38
C PHE A 82 -4.74 -11.20 -11.67
N ARG A 83 -3.69 -10.36 -11.61
CA ARG A 83 -2.83 -10.06 -12.77
C ARG A 83 -2.16 -11.31 -13.34
N ASN A 84 -1.70 -12.21 -12.47
CA ASN A 84 -1.10 -13.48 -12.90
C ASN A 84 -2.13 -14.44 -13.51
N VAL A 85 -3.36 -14.47 -12.99
CA VAL A 85 -4.46 -15.23 -13.57
C VAL A 85 -4.83 -14.69 -14.96
N GLU A 86 -4.94 -13.37 -15.12
CA GLU A 86 -5.24 -12.75 -16.42
C GLU A 86 -4.16 -13.09 -17.47
N LYS A 87 -2.87 -13.03 -17.10
CA LYS A 87 -1.77 -13.46 -17.98
C LYS A 87 -1.88 -14.93 -18.38
N LEU A 88 -2.19 -15.81 -17.43
CA LEU A 88 -2.40 -17.24 -17.70
C LEU A 88 -3.60 -17.47 -18.63
N MET A 89 -4.68 -16.71 -18.47
CA MET A 89 -5.85 -16.78 -19.35
C MET A 89 -5.54 -16.28 -20.76
N LYS A 90 -4.84 -15.14 -20.91
CA LYS A 90 -4.41 -14.62 -22.22
C LYS A 90 -3.50 -15.61 -22.96
N LYS A 91 -2.57 -16.25 -22.26
CA LYS A 91 -1.70 -17.29 -22.84
C LYS A 91 -2.47 -18.50 -23.35
N ARG A 92 -3.56 -18.88 -22.66
CA ARG A 92 -4.40 -20.04 -23.03
C ARG A 92 -5.35 -19.75 -24.19
N HIS A 93 -5.71 -18.49 -24.42
CA HIS A 93 -6.60 -18.07 -25.52
C HIS A 93 -5.86 -17.83 -26.85
N HIS A 94 -4.53 -17.95 -26.86
CA HIS A 94 -3.68 -17.77 -28.04
C HIS A 94 -3.23 -19.11 -28.66
N ILE A 95 -3.96 -20.19 -28.36
CA ILE A 95 -3.74 -21.56 -28.86
C ILE A 95 -5.00 -22.02 -29.58
#